data_AF-A0A958QX20-F1
#
_entry.id   AF-A0A958QX20-F1
#
_cell.length_a   1.000
_cell.length_b   1.000
_cell.length_c   1.000
_cell.angle_alpha   90.00
_cell.angle_beta   90.00
_cell.angle_gamma   90.00
#
_symmetry.space_group_name_H-M   'P 1'
#
loop_
_entity.id
_entity.type
_entity.pdbx_description
1 polymer ?
#
loop_
_entity_poly.entity_id
_entity_poly.type
_entity_poly.pdbx_seq_one_letter_code
_entity_poly.pdbx_strand_id
1 'polypeptide(L)'
;MSPLLHEILSFDVPAILTALFSALSCALLGNFLVLRRMSLMGDAISHAVLPGIVGAFLLTQSRSGLVVFLGAAVAGVLAAVLIEVVRQLGNLETGAAMAVVFSIFFAGGVLMMQQAAAQSVDLDPDCLLHGQLELIFWLPPTSWTEFFTLETLAQLPRQVVTSALVFLIAAAFVA
;
A
#
# COMPACT_ATOMS: atom_id res chain seq x y z
N MET A 1 23.45 -28.99 6.07
CA MET A 1 23.27 -27.56 5.70
C MET A 1 22.59 -26.89 6.86
N SER A 2 23.08 -25.73 7.32
CA SER A 2 22.55 -25.09 8.53
C SER A 2 21.08 -24.69 8.30
N PRO A 3 20.12 -25.17 9.12
CA PRO A 3 18.69 -24.84 8.98
C PRO A 3 18.44 -23.32 9.00
N LEU A 4 19.32 -22.58 9.69
CA LEU A 4 19.31 -21.11 9.76
C LEU A 4 19.44 -20.43 8.39
N LEU A 5 20.21 -20.98 7.44
CA LEU A 5 20.36 -20.35 6.11
C LEU A 5 19.08 -20.45 5.28
N HIS A 6 18.33 -21.55 5.43
CA HIS A 6 17.09 -21.72 4.70
C HIS A 6 15.99 -20.79 5.23
N GLU A 7 15.95 -20.59 6.55
CA GLU A 7 15.01 -19.68 7.20
C GLU A 7 15.24 -18.22 6.77
N ILE A 8 16.50 -17.75 6.80
CA ILE A 8 16.85 -16.39 6.40
C ILE A 8 16.52 -16.13 4.91
N LEU A 9 16.85 -17.06 4.01
CA LEU A 9 16.57 -16.87 2.58
C LEU A 9 15.07 -16.91 2.26
N SER A 10 14.27 -17.66 3.01
CA SER A 10 12.85 -17.86 2.68
C SER A 10 11.92 -16.80 3.28
N PHE A 11 12.24 -16.30 4.46
CA PHE A 11 11.39 -15.35 5.21
C PHE A 11 12.00 -13.95 5.28
N ASP A 12 13.27 -13.83 5.69
CA ASP A 12 13.86 -12.51 5.96
C ASP A 12 14.18 -11.74 4.68
N VAL A 13 14.78 -12.39 3.67
CA VAL A 13 15.17 -11.74 2.41
C VAL A 13 14.00 -11.06 1.68
N PRO A 14 12.87 -11.73 1.39
CA PRO A 14 11.75 -11.10 0.69
C PRO A 14 11.08 -9.99 1.52
N ALA A 15 11.00 -10.16 2.84
CA ALA A 15 10.46 -9.13 3.74
C ALA A 15 11.33 -7.88 3.76
N ILE A 16 12.65 -8.04 3.94
CA ILE A 16 13.64 -6.94 3.93
C ILE A 16 13.63 -6.23 2.59
N LEU A 17 13.59 -6.97 1.48
CA LEU A 17 13.62 -6.38 0.15
C LEU A 17 12.36 -5.57 -0.15
N THR A 18 11.18 -6.07 0.23
CA THR A 18 9.91 -5.33 0.12
C THR A 18 9.91 -4.08 1.00
N ALA A 19 10.39 -4.20 2.24
CA ALA A 19 10.51 -3.07 3.16
C ALA A 19 11.49 -2.00 2.63
N LEU A 20 12.61 -2.42 2.03
CA LEU A 20 13.60 -1.52 1.44
C LEU A 20 13.01 -0.74 0.27
N PHE A 21 12.37 -1.40 -0.70
CA PHE A 21 11.76 -0.71 -1.84
C PHE A 21 10.62 0.22 -1.42
N SER A 22 9.81 -0.19 -0.43
CA SER A 22 8.77 0.66 0.15
C SER A 22 9.38 1.91 0.82
N ALA A 23 10.39 1.73 1.67
CA ALA A 23 11.07 2.82 2.36
C ALA A 23 11.73 3.82 1.38
N LEU A 24 12.39 3.31 0.33
CA LEU A 24 12.98 4.15 -0.71
C LEU A 24 11.92 4.95 -1.48
N SER A 25 10.79 4.32 -1.83
CA SER A 25 9.67 5.00 -2.49
C SER A 25 9.08 6.11 -1.62
N CYS A 26 8.87 5.82 -0.33
CA CYS A 26 8.36 6.78 0.64
C CYS A 26 9.35 7.92 0.90
N ALA A 27 10.66 7.65 0.96
CA ALA A 27 11.68 8.68 1.14
C ALA A 27 11.75 9.65 -0.06
N LEU A 28 11.68 9.12 -1.28
CA LEU A 28 11.68 9.92 -2.51
C LEU A 28 10.47 10.86 -2.58
N LEU A 29 9.26 10.30 -2.44
CA LEU A 29 8.02 11.07 -2.51
C LEU A 29 7.84 12.00 -1.30
N GLY A 30 8.26 11.54 -0.13
CA GLY A 30 8.17 12.28 1.14
C GLY A 30 8.99 13.57 1.10
N ASN A 31 10.22 13.52 0.59
CA ASN A 31 11.05 14.73 0.46
C ASN A 31 10.37 15.79 -0.44
N PHE A 32 9.74 15.37 -1.53
CA PHE A 32 9.00 16.26 -2.41
C PHE A 32 7.76 16.87 -1.75
N LEU A 33 7.00 16.08 -0.98
CA LEU A 33 5.84 16.54 -0.23
C LEU A 33 6.23 17.57 0.85
N VAL A 34 7.34 17.35 1.55
CA VAL A 34 7.87 18.28 2.56
C VAL A 34 8.28 19.61 1.92
N LEU A 35 9.03 19.57 0.81
CA LEU A 35 9.45 20.78 0.09
C LEU A 35 8.25 21.60 -0.41
N ARG A 36 7.14 20.94 -0.78
CA ARG A 36 5.89 21.62 -1.17
C ARG A 36 5.01 22.07 0.00
N ARG A 37 5.43 21.87 1.26
CA ARG A 37 4.62 22.12 2.46
C ARG A 37 3.29 21.36 2.46
N MET A 38 3.26 20.18 1.83
CA MET A 38 2.11 19.28 1.77
C MET A 38 2.40 17.99 2.55
N SER A 39 3.12 18.08 3.67
CA SER A 39 3.51 16.91 4.48
C SER A 39 2.29 16.13 4.99
N LEU A 40 1.19 16.82 5.29
CA LEU A 40 -0.09 16.24 5.73
C LEU A 40 -0.84 15.46 4.64
N MET A 41 -0.47 15.65 3.36
CA MET A 41 -1.21 15.04 2.25
C MET A 41 -0.95 13.53 2.16
N GLY A 42 0.26 13.06 2.52
CA GLY A 42 0.56 11.62 2.54
C GLY A 42 -0.25 10.86 3.58
N ASP A 43 -0.46 11.47 4.75
CA ASP A 43 -1.27 10.91 5.83
C ASP A 43 -2.76 10.86 5.43
N ALA A 44 -3.26 11.98 4.87
CA ALA A 44 -4.64 12.06 4.39
C ALA A 44 -4.96 11.04 3.30
N ILE A 45 -4.05 10.80 2.35
CA ILE A 45 -4.24 9.81 1.28
C ILE A 45 -4.28 8.40 1.86
N SER A 46 -3.34 8.05 2.75
CA SER A 46 -3.23 6.69 3.32
C SER A 46 -4.53 6.24 3.97
N HIS A 47 -5.18 7.16 4.69
CA HIS A 47 -6.43 6.87 5.35
C HIS A 47 -7.68 7.03 4.47
N ALA A 48 -7.64 7.90 3.45
CA ALA A 48 -8.75 8.05 2.52
C ALA A 48 -8.88 6.86 1.55
N VAL A 49 -7.82 6.06 1.40
CA VAL A 49 -7.79 4.87 0.55
C VAL A 49 -8.55 3.68 1.17
N LEU A 50 -8.63 3.59 2.50
CA LEU A 50 -9.31 2.50 3.23
C LEU A 50 -10.76 2.23 2.74
N PRO A 51 -11.68 3.22 2.67
CA PRO A 51 -13.03 2.99 2.14
C PRO A 51 -13.05 2.50 0.69
N GLY A 52 -12.07 2.90 -0.13
CA GLY A 52 -11.94 2.44 -1.51
C GLY A 52 -11.60 0.96 -1.62
N ILE A 53 -10.68 0.51 -0.76
CA ILE A 53 -10.29 -0.90 -0.67
C ILE A 53 -11.49 -1.77 -0.26
N VAL A 54 -12.17 -1.38 0.82
CA VAL A 54 -13.33 -2.12 1.34
C VAL A 54 -14.50 -2.10 0.35
N GLY A 55 -14.77 -0.94 -0.26
CA GLY A 55 -15.82 -0.79 -1.26
C GLY A 55 -15.59 -1.64 -2.52
N ALA A 56 -14.36 -1.64 -3.07
CA ALA A 56 -14.04 -2.45 -4.24
C ALA A 56 -14.12 -3.96 -3.95
N PHE A 57 -13.72 -4.35 -2.74
CA PHE A 57 -13.87 -5.73 -2.29
C PHE A 57 -15.33 -6.14 -2.22
N LEU A 58 -16.19 -5.35 -1.56
CA LEU A 58 -17.60 -5.66 -1.37
C LEU A 58 -18.34 -5.80 -2.70
N LEU A 59 -18.03 -4.93 -3.67
CA LEU A 59 -18.66 -4.93 -5.00
C LEU A 59 -18.23 -6.11 -5.87
N THR A 60 -16.96 -6.50 -5.80
CA THR A 60 -16.39 -7.48 -6.75
C THR A 60 -16.34 -8.90 -6.18
N GLN A 61 -16.43 -9.06 -4.85
CA GLN A 61 -16.27 -10.35 -4.14
C GLN A 61 -14.97 -11.11 -4.54
N SER A 62 -14.00 -10.41 -5.10
CA SER A 62 -12.76 -10.96 -5.65
C SER A 62 -11.56 -10.36 -4.93
N ARG A 63 -10.71 -11.22 -4.37
CA ARG A 63 -9.42 -10.86 -3.74
C ARG A 63 -8.30 -10.51 -4.71
N SER A 64 -8.61 -10.33 -6.00
CA SER A 64 -7.55 -10.00 -6.95
C SER A 64 -6.92 -8.65 -6.59
N GLY A 65 -5.59 -8.64 -6.41
CA GLY A 65 -4.85 -7.45 -6.00
C GLY A 65 -5.04 -6.25 -6.94
N LEU A 66 -5.31 -6.51 -8.22
CA LEU A 66 -5.59 -5.48 -9.22
C LEU A 66 -6.91 -4.73 -8.96
N VAL A 67 -7.98 -5.44 -8.59
CA VAL A 67 -9.28 -4.82 -8.32
C VAL A 67 -9.21 -3.97 -7.05
N VAL A 68 -8.55 -4.49 -6.01
CA VAL A 68 -8.35 -3.74 -4.76
C VAL A 68 -7.48 -2.50 -4.99
N PHE A 69 -6.41 -2.62 -5.79
CA PHE A 69 -5.57 -1.49 -6.17
C PHE A 69 -6.33 -0.43 -6.96
N LEU A 70 -7.20 -0.83 -7.90
CA LEU A 70 -8.07 0.10 -8.63
C LEU A 70 -9.05 0.81 -7.69
N GLY A 71 -9.67 0.09 -6.76
CA GLY A 71 -10.52 0.67 -5.73
C GLY A 71 -9.81 1.71 -4.87
N ALA A 72 -8.61 1.37 -4.42
CA ALA A 72 -7.72 2.28 -3.68
C ALA A 72 -7.38 3.53 -4.49
N ALA A 73 -6.97 3.37 -5.75
CA ALA A 73 -6.61 4.47 -6.64
C ALA A 73 -7.79 5.42 -6.89
N VAL A 74 -8.98 4.87 -7.17
CA VAL A 74 -10.20 5.66 -7.39
C VAL A 74 -10.56 6.45 -6.13
N ALA A 75 -10.53 5.83 -4.95
CA ALA A 75 -10.81 6.53 -3.70
C ALA A 75 -9.78 7.62 -3.39
N GLY A 76 -8.50 7.38 -3.65
CA GLY A 76 -7.45 8.39 -3.49
C GLY A 76 -7.64 9.61 -4.39
N VAL A 77 -7.97 9.38 -5.67
CA VAL A 77 -8.29 10.47 -6.62
C VAL A 77 -9.55 11.22 -6.18
N LEU A 78 -10.60 10.50 -5.79
CA LEU A 78 -11.84 11.10 -5.36
C LEU A 78 -11.66 11.93 -4.07
N ALA A 79 -10.86 11.45 -3.13
CA ALA A 79 -10.47 12.20 -1.94
C ALA A 79 -9.70 13.47 -2.28
N ALA A 80 -8.72 13.41 -3.20
CA ALA A 80 -7.98 14.59 -3.65
C ALA A 80 -8.90 15.65 -4.28
N VAL A 81 -9.86 15.22 -5.11
CA VAL A 81 -10.88 16.11 -5.69
C VAL A 81 -11.77 16.70 -4.61
N LEU A 82 -12.24 15.89 -3.64
CA LEU A 82 -13.07 16.38 -2.54
C LEU A 82 -12.34 17.40 -1.67
N ILE A 83 -11.05 17.18 -1.39
CA ILE A 83 -10.22 18.13 -0.64
C ILE A 83 -10.19 19.48 -1.35
N GLU A 84 -9.98 19.50 -2.66
CA GLU A 84 -9.94 20.74 -3.44
C GLU A 84 -11.32 21.42 -3.49
N VAL A 85 -12.40 20.66 -3.65
CA VAL A 85 -13.78 21.18 -3.63
C VAL A 85 -14.11 21.79 -2.27
N VAL A 86 -13.83 21.08 -1.17
CA VAL A 86 -14.07 21.58 0.20
C VAL A 86 -13.22 22.80 0.48
N ARG A 87 -11.97 22.83 0.01
CA ARG A 87 -11.09 24.00 0.11
C ARG A 87 -11.71 25.22 -0.58
N GLN A 88 -12.21 25.06 -1.81
CA GLN A 88 -12.80 26.15 -2.60
C GLN A 88 -14.15 26.62 -2.06
N LEU A 89 -15.05 25.70 -1.69
CA LEU A 89 -16.37 26.06 -1.15
C LEU A 89 -16.29 26.65 0.26
N GLY A 90 -15.41 26.09 1.10
CA GLY A 90 -15.28 26.47 2.51
C GLY A 90 -14.33 27.63 2.76
N ASN A 91 -13.55 28.08 1.77
CA ASN A 91 -12.43 29.01 1.93
C ASN A 91 -11.50 28.62 3.10
N LEU A 92 -11.28 27.32 3.25
CA LEU A 92 -10.49 26.76 4.34
C LEU A 92 -9.01 26.69 3.96
N GLU A 93 -8.14 26.70 4.97
CA GLU A 93 -6.73 26.35 4.76
C GLU A 93 -6.62 24.91 4.24
N THR A 94 -5.69 24.67 3.32
CA THR A 94 -5.48 23.35 2.70
C THR A 94 -5.35 22.23 3.74
N GLY A 95 -4.64 22.45 4.83
CA GLY A 95 -4.50 21.46 5.91
C GLY A 95 -5.82 21.16 6.64
N ALA A 96 -6.67 22.16 6.84
CA ALA A 96 -7.97 21.99 7.48
C ALA A 96 -8.95 21.24 6.57
N ALA A 97 -9.00 21.58 5.28
CA ALA A 97 -9.82 20.85 4.30
C ALA A 97 -9.39 19.38 4.19
N MET A 98 -8.08 19.11 4.17
CA MET A 98 -7.53 17.76 4.19
C MET A 98 -7.99 16.97 5.42
N ALA A 99 -7.86 17.54 6.62
CA ALA A 99 -8.23 16.87 7.86
C ALA A 99 -9.72 16.49 7.91
N VAL A 100 -10.61 17.37 7.44
CA VAL A 100 -12.06 17.12 7.40
C VAL A 100 -12.37 15.96 6.44
N VAL A 101 -11.86 16.00 5.21
CA VAL A 101 -12.15 14.97 4.21
C VAL A 101 -11.59 13.61 4.64
N PHE A 102 -10.34 13.56 5.11
CA PHE A 102 -9.75 12.34 5.63
C PHE A 102 -10.59 11.76 6.78
N SER A 103 -10.98 12.58 7.77
CA SER A 103 -11.75 12.10 8.93
C SER A 103 -13.07 11.43 8.49
N ILE A 104 -13.76 12.01 7.51
CA ILE A 104 -15.02 11.47 6.95
C ILE A 104 -14.75 10.15 6.22
N PHE A 105 -13.71 10.10 5.38
CA PHE A 105 -13.37 8.90 4.61
C PHE A 105 -12.92 7.76 5.52
N PHE A 106 -12.12 8.07 6.54
CA PHE A 106 -11.65 7.09 7.50
C PHE A 106 -12.78 6.53 8.34
N ALA A 107 -13.64 7.38 8.90
CA ALA A 107 -14.83 6.94 9.62
C ALA A 107 -15.76 6.10 8.72
N GLY A 108 -15.96 6.54 7.47
CA GLY A 108 -16.73 5.79 6.48
C GLY A 108 -16.12 4.42 6.15
N GLY A 109 -14.80 4.35 5.97
CA GLY A 109 -14.07 3.11 5.71
C GLY A 109 -14.17 2.13 6.86
N VAL A 110 -13.98 2.59 8.10
CA VAL A 110 -14.14 1.75 9.31
C VAL A 110 -15.57 1.25 9.46
N LEU A 111 -16.58 2.09 9.19
CA LEU A 111 -17.99 1.67 9.23
C LEU A 111 -18.30 0.62 8.15
N MET A 112 -17.81 0.80 6.92
CA MET A 112 -17.96 -0.19 5.86
C MET A 112 -17.24 -1.49 6.22
N MET A 113 -16.08 -1.42 6.85
CA MET A 113 -15.31 -2.59 7.28
C MET A 113 -16.04 -3.38 8.37
N GLN A 114 -16.62 -2.70 9.36
CA GLN A 114 -17.48 -3.31 10.38
C GLN A 114 -18.70 -4.02 9.76
N GLN A 115 -19.33 -3.41 8.75
CA GLN A 115 -20.44 -4.04 8.03
C GLN A 115 -20.00 -5.24 7.19
N ALA A 116 -18.83 -5.17 6.55
CA ALA A 116 -18.26 -6.28 5.79
C ALA A 116 -17.93 -7.47 6.69
N ALA A 117 -17.33 -7.22 7.86
CA ALA A 117 -17.04 -8.23 8.87
C ALA A 117 -18.32 -8.88 9.42
N ALA A 118 -19.39 -8.10 9.60
CA ALA A 118 -20.71 -8.62 9.98
C ALA A 118 -21.36 -9.52 8.91
N GLN A 119 -20.92 -9.45 7.65
CA GLN A 119 -21.45 -10.24 6.54
C GLN A 119 -20.67 -11.54 6.27
N SER A 120 -19.80 -11.99 7.18
CA SER A 120 -19.06 -13.27 7.06
C SER A 120 -18.00 -13.27 5.95
N VAL A 121 -17.42 -12.11 5.65
CA VAL A 121 -16.26 -12.00 4.79
C VAL A 121 -15.02 -11.94 5.68
N ASP A 122 -14.10 -12.90 5.55
CA ASP A 122 -12.81 -12.97 6.30
C ASP A 122 -11.82 -11.86 5.90
N LEU A 123 -12.23 -10.60 5.90
CA LEU A 123 -11.32 -9.47 5.76
C LEU A 123 -10.74 -9.12 7.14
N ASP A 124 -9.54 -9.61 7.41
CA ASP A 124 -8.82 -9.23 8.63
C ASP A 124 -8.40 -7.75 8.56
N PRO A 125 -8.92 -6.89 9.47
CA PRO A 125 -8.57 -5.48 9.50
C PRO A 125 -7.10 -5.28 9.85
N ASP A 126 -6.52 -6.15 10.69
CA ASP A 126 -5.10 -6.12 11.04
C ASP A 126 -4.20 -6.34 9.81
N CYS A 127 -4.57 -7.25 8.92
CA CYS A 127 -3.83 -7.50 7.68
C CYS A 127 -3.89 -6.31 6.72
N LEU A 128 -5.05 -5.63 6.64
CA LEU A 128 -5.24 -4.46 5.78
C LEU A 128 -4.58 -3.19 6.33
N LEU A 129 -4.60 -3.00 7.64
CA LEU A 129 -4.11 -1.78 8.29
C LEU A 129 -2.61 -1.84 8.58
N HIS A 130 -2.11 -2.98 9.06
CA HIS A 130 -0.70 -3.11 9.45
C HIS A 130 0.17 -3.71 8.34
N GLY A 131 -0.42 -4.48 7.43
CA GLY A 131 0.32 -5.26 6.46
C GLY A 131 1.14 -6.36 7.13
N GLN A 132 1.17 -7.55 6.53
CA GLN A 132 1.95 -8.65 7.06
C GLN A 132 3.09 -8.99 6.10
N LEU A 133 4.28 -8.50 6.43
CA LEU A 133 5.50 -8.78 5.66
C LEU A 133 5.93 -10.25 5.82
N GLU A 134 5.60 -10.88 6.95
CA GLU A 134 5.94 -12.27 7.27
C GLU A 134 5.25 -13.29 6.38
N LEU A 135 4.14 -12.92 5.72
CA LEU A 135 3.43 -13.76 4.75
C LEU A 135 4.03 -13.73 3.35
N ILE A 136 5.05 -12.90 3.11
CA ILE A 136 5.78 -12.86 1.85
C ILE A 136 6.81 -13.99 1.87
N PHE A 137 6.31 -15.21 1.74
CA PHE A 137 7.14 -16.40 1.68
C PHE A 137 7.68 -16.60 0.26
N TRP A 138 8.98 -16.83 0.15
CA TRP A 138 9.63 -17.26 -1.06
C TRP A 138 10.28 -18.62 -0.80
N LEU A 139 10.11 -19.61 -1.68
CA LEU A 139 10.89 -20.84 -1.61
C LEU A 139 12.19 -20.63 -2.38
N PRO A 140 13.34 -20.46 -1.71
CA PRO A 140 14.61 -20.19 -2.38
C PRO A 140 15.21 -21.49 -2.96
N PRO A 141 16.05 -21.38 -4.00
CA PRO A 141 16.91 -22.48 -4.42
C PRO A 141 17.99 -22.78 -3.37
N THR A 142 18.48 -24.01 -3.37
CA THR A 142 19.32 -24.57 -2.30
C THR A 142 20.77 -24.07 -2.26
N SER A 143 21.19 -23.18 -3.17
CA SER A 143 22.57 -22.68 -3.24
C SER A 143 22.66 -21.16 -3.51
N TRP A 144 23.69 -20.49 -2.93
CA TRP A 144 23.98 -19.06 -3.13
C TRP A 144 24.27 -18.68 -4.59
N THR A 145 24.70 -19.65 -5.39
CA THR A 145 24.99 -19.49 -6.82
C THR A 145 23.72 -19.53 -7.69
N GLU A 146 22.67 -20.21 -7.23
CA GLU A 146 21.37 -20.27 -7.92
C GLU A 146 20.50 -19.03 -7.62
N PHE A 147 20.87 -18.22 -6.62
CA PHE A 147 20.16 -16.98 -6.26
C PHE A 147 20.06 -15.98 -7.44
N PHE A 148 21.09 -15.92 -8.29
CA PHE A 148 21.15 -15.00 -9.43
C PHE A 148 20.71 -15.63 -10.77
N THR A 149 20.12 -16.82 -10.76
CA THR A 149 19.62 -17.45 -12.00
C THR A 149 18.25 -16.89 -12.40
N LEU A 150 18.01 -16.82 -13.72
CA LEU A 150 16.82 -16.19 -14.30
C LEU A 150 15.52 -16.91 -13.91
N GLU A 151 15.57 -18.21 -13.61
CA GLU A 151 14.43 -18.99 -13.14
C GLU A 151 14.07 -18.68 -11.68
N THR A 152 15.07 -18.48 -10.83
CA THR A 152 14.92 -18.05 -9.43
C THR A 152 14.32 -16.64 -9.34
N LEU A 153 14.78 -15.73 -10.19
CA LEU A 153 14.19 -14.38 -10.31
C LEU A 153 12.75 -14.42 -10.83
N ALA A 154 12.39 -15.37 -11.70
CA ALA A 154 11.02 -15.52 -12.19
C ALA A 154 10.04 -16.04 -11.12
N GLN A 155 10.54 -16.69 -10.07
CA GLN A 155 9.76 -17.16 -8.93
C GLN A 155 9.64 -16.13 -7.79
N LEU A 156 10.14 -14.91 -7.99
CA LEU A 156 10.01 -13.85 -7.00
C LEU A 156 8.53 -13.61 -6.64
N PRO A 157 8.21 -13.42 -5.34
CA PRO A 157 6.86 -13.08 -4.93
C PRO A 157 6.39 -11.83 -5.66
N ARG A 158 5.13 -11.84 -6.14
CA ARG A 158 4.53 -10.72 -6.87
C ARG A 158 4.60 -9.40 -6.09
N GLN A 159 4.63 -9.47 -4.75
CA GLN A 159 4.73 -8.34 -3.84
C GLN A 159 6.08 -7.61 -3.95
N VAL A 160 7.19 -8.38 -4.04
CA VAL A 160 8.53 -7.83 -4.26
C VAL A 160 8.60 -7.16 -5.63
N VAL A 161 8.06 -7.80 -6.66
CA VAL A 161 8.05 -7.26 -8.03
C VAL A 161 7.23 -5.97 -8.09
N THR A 162 6.05 -5.95 -7.45
CA THR A 162 5.17 -4.78 -7.45
C THR A 162 5.79 -3.61 -6.69
N SER A 163 6.39 -3.85 -5.52
CA SER A 163 7.08 -2.79 -4.75
C SER A 163 8.31 -2.25 -5.48
N ALA A 164 9.09 -3.10 -6.14
CA ALA A 164 10.20 -2.68 -6.99
C ALA A 164 9.72 -1.85 -8.19
N LEU A 165 8.62 -2.24 -8.85
CA LEU A 165 8.03 -1.50 -9.95
C LEU A 165 7.52 -0.13 -9.48
N VAL A 166 6.83 -0.06 -8.34
CA VAL A 166 6.39 1.20 -7.73
C VAL A 166 7.59 2.11 -7.43
N PHE A 167 8.68 1.56 -6.89
CA PHE A 167 9.91 2.31 -6.67
C PHE A 167 10.48 2.87 -7.99
N LEU A 168 10.54 2.07 -9.06
CA LEU A 168 11.01 2.53 -10.36
C LEU A 168 10.12 3.64 -10.94
N ILE A 169 8.80 3.54 -10.80
CA ILE A 169 7.87 4.61 -11.20
C ILE A 169 8.13 5.87 -10.38
N ALA A 170 8.26 5.75 -9.06
CA ALA A 170 8.52 6.89 -8.18
C ALA A 170 9.87 7.54 -8.50
N ALA A 171 10.91 6.74 -8.75
CA ALA A 171 12.23 7.23 -9.15
C ALA A 171 12.18 7.93 -10.51
N ALA A 172 11.47 7.37 -11.50
CA ALA A 172 11.28 7.98 -12.82
C ALA A 172 10.48 9.28 -12.76
N PHE A 173 9.57 9.44 -11.79
CA PHE A 173 8.83 10.69 -11.59
C PHE A 173 9.70 11.80 -10.98
N VAL A 174 10.72 11.44 -10.20
CA VAL A 174 11.61 12.39 -9.50
C VAL A 174 12.85 12.75 -10.33
N ALA A 175 13.30 11.86 -11.23
CA ALA A 175 14.43 12.07 -12.13
C ALA A 175 14.10 13.02 -13.30
#